data_AF-A0A382SYL3-F1
#
_entry.id   AF-A0A382SYL3-F1
#
_cell.length_a   1.000
_cell.length_b   1.000
_cell.length_c   1.000
_cell.angle_alpha   90.00
_cell.angle_beta   90.00
_cell.angle_gamma   90.00
#
_symmetry.space_group_name_H-M   'P 1'
#
loop_
_entity.id
_entity.type
_entity.pdbx_description
1 polymer ?
#
loop_
_entity_poly.entity_id
_entity_poly.type
_entity_poly.pdbx_seq_one_letter_code
_entity_poly.pdbx_strand_id
1 'polypeptide(L)'
;MQSRIQSSLALTGQEESGFTIVAVSKKKSLAEIETAYRLGLSHFGENYVQEAVKKIKSFHHKATWHFIGSIQSNKVKPISENFDWVHTITRYSIAE
;
A
#
# COMPACT_ATOMS: atom_id res chain seq x y z
N MET A 1 16.93 2.74 -5.62
CA MET A 1 16.06 2.19 -4.55
C MET A 1 16.35 0.72 -4.33
N GLN A 2 16.21 -0.12 -5.37
CA GLN A 2 16.57 -1.55 -5.33
C GLN A 2 18.02 -1.78 -4.86
N SER A 3 18.97 -0.97 -5.32
CA SER A 3 20.37 -1.04 -4.87
C SER A 3 20.53 -0.85 -3.35
N ARG A 4 19.82 0.10 -2.74
CA ARG A 4 19.87 0.34 -1.28
C ARG A 4 19.28 -0.84 -0.50
N ILE A 5 18.20 -1.43 -1.00
CA ILE A 5 17.55 -2.58 -0.37
C ILE A 5 18.47 -3.80 -0.46
N GLN A 6 19.02 -4.08 -1.64
CA GLN A 6 19.98 -5.18 -1.84
C GLN A 6 21.21 -5.03 -0.94
N SER A 7 21.78 -3.83 -0.82
CA SER A 7 22.90 -3.59 0.09
C SER A 7 22.54 -3.86 1.55
N SER A 8 21.33 -3.49 2.00
CA SER A 8 20.89 -3.79 3.36
C SER A 8 20.64 -5.27 3.61
N LEU A 9 20.13 -6.02 2.61
CA LEU A 9 19.88 -7.46 2.72
C LEU A 9 21.16 -8.30 2.69
N ALA A 10 22.14 -7.87 1.89
CA ALA A 10 23.47 -8.47 1.90
C ALA A 10 24.14 -8.37 3.28
N LEU A 11 23.84 -7.30 4.05
CA LEU A 11 24.35 -7.12 5.41
C LEU A 11 23.64 -8.01 6.46
N THR A 12 22.43 -8.50 6.17
CA THR A 12 21.65 -9.33 7.12
C THR A 12 21.76 -10.84 6.83
N GLY A 13 22.55 -11.24 5.82
CA GLY A 13 22.71 -12.65 5.43
C GLY A 13 21.45 -13.29 4.86
N GLN A 14 20.45 -12.47 4.49
CA GLN A 14 19.19 -12.92 3.91
C GLN A 14 19.15 -12.55 2.42
N GLU A 15 19.91 -13.27 1.61
CA GLU A 15 19.94 -13.06 0.15
C GLU A 15 18.59 -13.36 -0.54
N GLU A 16 17.76 -14.22 0.08
CA GLU A 16 16.39 -14.50 -0.34
C GLU A 16 15.39 -14.22 0.80
N SER A 17 15.30 -12.95 1.22
CA SER A 17 14.14 -12.56 2.02
C SER A 17 12.95 -12.31 1.07
N GLY A 18 11.84 -13.01 1.29
CA GLY A 18 10.57 -12.77 0.60
C GLY A 18 9.93 -11.46 1.04
N PHE A 19 10.63 -10.33 0.90
CA PHE A 19 10.12 -9.02 1.29
C PHE A 19 9.21 -8.46 0.21
N THR A 20 8.15 -7.77 0.65
CA THR A 20 7.25 -7.04 -0.24
C THR A 20 7.54 -5.55 -0.15
N ILE A 21 7.78 -4.89 -1.29
CA ILE A 21 7.93 -3.44 -1.35
C ILE A 21 6.55 -2.81 -1.46
N VAL A 22 6.10 -2.13 -0.41
CA VAL A 22 4.87 -1.30 -0.44
C VAL A 22 5.25 0.16 -0.70
N ALA A 23 4.93 0.66 -1.89
CA ALA A 23 5.21 2.04 -2.28
C ALA A 23 4.16 3.00 -1.70
N VAL A 24 4.56 3.93 -0.84
CA VAL A 24 3.64 4.91 -0.25
C VAL A 24 3.24 5.97 -1.29
N SER A 25 1.97 5.94 -1.72
CA SER A 25 1.44 6.74 -2.84
C SER A 25 0.50 7.88 -2.41
N LYS A 26 0.35 8.12 -1.10
CA LYS A 26 -0.45 9.24 -0.59
C LYS A 26 -0.01 10.57 -1.22
N LYS A 27 -0.97 11.38 -1.66
CA LYS A 27 -0.75 12.65 -2.38
C LYS A 27 -0.08 12.51 -3.76
N LYS A 28 0.11 11.30 -4.28
CA LYS A 28 0.56 11.07 -5.66
C LYS A 28 -0.61 10.97 -6.63
N SER A 29 -0.44 11.52 -7.81
CA SER A 29 -1.41 11.43 -8.90
C SER A 29 -1.53 10.00 -9.42
N LEU A 30 -2.65 9.69 -10.09
CA LEU A 30 -2.86 8.37 -10.70
C LEU A 30 -1.77 8.06 -11.76
N ALA A 31 -1.36 9.06 -12.54
CA ALA A 31 -0.31 8.92 -13.55
C ALA A 31 1.07 8.57 -12.94
N GLU A 32 1.40 9.13 -11.77
CA GLU A 32 2.62 8.76 -11.04
C GLU A 32 2.55 7.30 -10.55
N ILE A 33 1.38 6.86 -10.07
CA ILE A 33 1.16 5.47 -9.62
C ILE A 33 1.25 4.50 -10.80
N GLU A 34 0.64 4.82 -11.94
CA GLU A 34 0.77 4.03 -13.17
C GLU A 34 2.22 3.92 -13.65
N THR A 35 2.98 5.01 -13.54
CA THR A 35 4.40 5.00 -13.89
C THR A 35 5.19 4.10 -12.95
N ALA A 36 4.94 4.19 -11.64
CA ALA A 36 5.53 3.30 -10.65
C ALA A 36 5.17 1.82 -10.91
N TYR A 37 3.93 1.56 -11.33
CA TYR A 37 3.46 0.22 -11.69
C TYR A 37 4.20 -0.34 -12.91
N ARG A 38 4.35 0.47 -13.97
CA ARG A 38 5.14 0.10 -15.15
C ARG A 38 6.62 -0.16 -14.83
N LEU A 39 7.14 0.39 -13.73
CA LEU A 39 8.49 0.13 -13.23
C LEU A 39 8.58 -1.12 -12.33
N GLY A 40 7.49 -1.89 -12.20
CA GLY A 40 7.46 -3.18 -11.49
C GLY A 40 6.93 -3.11 -10.05
N LEU A 41 6.44 -1.97 -9.58
CA LEU A 41 5.82 -1.86 -8.25
C LEU A 41 4.34 -2.25 -8.31
N SER A 42 3.93 -3.27 -7.57
CA SER A 42 2.55 -3.75 -7.55
C SER A 42 1.82 -3.54 -6.23
N HIS A 43 2.50 -3.08 -5.18
CA HIS A 43 1.90 -2.82 -3.87
C HIS A 43 1.96 -1.33 -3.53
N PHE A 44 0.80 -0.73 -3.23
CA PHE A 44 0.67 0.70 -2.94
C PHE A 44 0.05 0.96 -1.57
N GLY A 45 0.63 1.90 -0.82
CA GLY A 45 0.20 2.29 0.51
C GLY A 45 -0.48 3.66 0.54
N GLU A 46 -1.71 3.72 1.06
CA GLU A 46 -2.49 4.94 1.19
C GLU A 46 -2.92 5.23 2.64
N ASN A 47 -3.02 6.53 2.97
CA ASN A 47 -3.42 6.99 4.31
C ASN A 47 -4.84 7.54 4.36
N TYR A 48 -5.38 8.02 3.23
CA TYR A 48 -6.63 8.77 3.19
C TYR A 48 -7.66 8.05 2.33
N VAL A 49 -8.66 7.45 2.98
CA VAL A 49 -9.66 6.57 2.34
C VAL A 49 -10.36 7.22 1.15
N GLN A 50 -10.79 8.48 1.29
CA GLN A 50 -11.55 9.16 0.23
C GLN A 50 -10.73 9.40 -1.05
N GLU A 51 -9.45 9.75 -0.89
CA GLU A 51 -8.53 9.92 -2.01
C GLU A 51 -8.20 8.56 -2.63
N ALA A 52 -7.90 7.58 -1.78
CA ALA A 52 -7.51 6.25 -2.20
C ALA A 52 -8.61 5.50 -2.95
N VAL A 53 -9.85 5.52 -2.47
CA VAL A 53 -10.98 4.86 -3.16
C VAL A 53 -11.16 5.38 -4.58
N LYS A 54 -10.97 6.70 -4.79
CA LYS A 54 -11.01 7.27 -6.15
C LYS A 54 -9.88 6.70 -7.01
N LYS A 55 -8.66 6.64 -6.49
CA LYS A 55 -7.51 6.06 -7.21
C LYS A 55 -7.73 4.59 -7.54
N ILE A 56 -8.10 3.78 -6.54
CA ILE A 56 -8.34 2.34 -6.67
C ILE A 56 -9.36 2.06 -7.77
N LYS A 57 -10.49 2.77 -7.77
CA LYS A 57 -11.55 2.60 -8.77
C LYS A 57 -11.16 3.07 -10.17
N SER A 58 -10.29 4.06 -10.28
CA SER A 58 -9.78 4.56 -11.56
C SER A 58 -8.53 3.82 -12.05
N PHE A 59 -7.96 2.93 -11.25
CA PHE A 59 -6.73 2.21 -11.60
C PHE A 59 -7.07 0.88 -12.29
N HIS A 60 -6.73 0.78 -13.57
CA HIS A 60 -7.14 -0.35 -14.42
C HIS A 60 -6.19 -1.57 -14.38
N HIS A 61 -5.16 -1.53 -13.55
CA HIS A 61 -4.19 -2.63 -13.40
C HIS A 61 -4.39 -3.39 -12.09
N LYS A 62 -3.91 -4.64 -12.06
CA LYS A 62 -3.95 -5.47 -10.86
C LYS A 62 -2.82 -5.07 -9.91
N ALA A 63 -3.12 -4.21 -8.97
CA ALA A 63 -2.24 -3.84 -7.86
C ALA A 63 -2.88 -4.21 -6.52
N THR A 64 -2.04 -4.37 -5.51
CA THR A 64 -2.42 -4.62 -4.13
C THR A 64 -2.42 -3.29 -3.37
N TRP A 65 -3.53 -2.95 -2.75
CA TRP A 65 -3.73 -1.70 -2.02
C TRP A 65 -3.71 -1.93 -0.51
N HIS A 66 -2.80 -1.24 0.16
CA HIS A 66 -2.59 -1.30 1.59
C HIS A 66 -3.07 -0.01 2.25
N PHE A 67 -4.01 -0.11 3.18
CA PHE A 67 -4.34 1.00 4.06
C PHE A 67 -3.35 1.04 5.22
N ILE A 68 -2.59 2.13 5.30
CA ILE A 68 -1.53 2.35 6.32
C ILE A 68 -1.78 3.61 7.16
N GLY A 69 -2.95 4.25 7.01
CA GLY A 69 -3.39 5.40 7.80
C GLY A 69 -4.05 5.01 9.11
N SER A 70 -4.28 5.96 10.01
CA SER A 70 -5.13 5.71 11.19
C SER A 70 -6.59 5.50 10.77
N ILE A 71 -7.26 4.53 11.38
CA ILE A 71 -8.64 4.17 11.05
C ILE A 71 -9.60 4.97 11.93
N GLN A 72 -10.51 5.69 11.30
CA GLN A 72 -11.68 6.28 11.94
C GLN A 72 -12.86 5.31 11.83
N SER A 73 -13.68 5.16 12.86
CA SER A 73 -14.76 4.15 12.90
C SER A 73 -15.75 4.28 11.72
N ASN A 74 -16.08 5.50 11.32
CA ASN A 74 -16.96 5.76 10.16
C ASN A 74 -16.32 5.47 8.80
N LYS A 75 -15.04 5.06 8.76
CA LYS A 75 -14.30 4.71 7.54
C LYS A 75 -13.99 3.22 7.44
N VAL A 76 -14.39 2.39 8.41
CA VAL A 76 -14.13 0.94 8.39
C VAL A 76 -14.72 0.30 7.13
N LYS A 77 -16.01 0.53 6.85
CA LYS A 77 -16.70 -0.01 5.67
C LYS A 77 -16.01 0.33 4.33
N PRO A 78 -15.73 1.60 3.99
CA PRO A 78 -15.05 1.88 2.73
C PRO A 78 -13.61 1.36 2.70
N ILE A 79 -12.95 1.16 3.84
CA ILE A 79 -11.64 0.50 3.87
C ILE A 79 -11.79 -0.98 3.51
N SER A 80 -12.68 -1.71 4.17
CA SER A 80 -12.86 -3.15 3.95
C SER A 80 -13.36 -3.49 2.54
N GLU A 81 -14.13 -2.61 1.91
CA GLU A 81 -14.66 -2.83 0.56
C GLU A 81 -13.65 -2.55 -0.57
N ASN A 82 -12.57 -1.79 -0.31
CA ASN A 82 -11.72 -1.28 -1.38
C ASN A 82 -10.22 -1.61 -1.22
N PHE A 83 -9.76 -1.99 -0.03
CA PHE A 83 -8.35 -2.30 0.22
C PHE A 83 -8.12 -3.80 0.41
N ASP A 84 -6.98 -4.29 -0.06
CA ASP A 84 -6.56 -5.68 0.12
C ASP A 84 -5.96 -5.92 1.51
N TRP A 85 -5.29 -4.90 2.08
CA TRP A 85 -4.59 -4.98 3.36
C TRP A 85 -4.88 -3.78 4.25
N VAL A 86 -4.91 -4.01 5.56
CA VAL A 86 -5.03 -2.96 6.59
C VAL A 86 -3.97 -3.17 7.65
N HIS A 87 -3.04 -2.23 7.78
CA HIS A 87 -1.84 -2.38 8.63
C HIS A 87 -2.00 -1.78 10.03
N THR A 88 -3.11 -1.08 10.28
CA THR A 88 -3.28 -0.17 11.41
C THR A 88 -4.48 -0.51 12.29
N ILE A 89 -4.86 -1.80 12.32
CA ILE A 89 -5.85 -2.31 13.28
C ILE A 89 -5.23 -2.29 14.68
N THR A 90 -5.60 -1.29 15.47
CA THR A 90 -5.03 -1.06 16.81
C THR A 90 -6.04 -1.24 17.94
N ARG A 91 -7.32 -1.47 17.63
CA ARG A 91 -8.41 -1.62 18.60
C ARG A 91 -9.38 -2.70 18.13
N TYR A 92 -9.89 -3.51 19.06
CA TYR A 92 -10.80 -4.62 18.76
C TYR A 92 -12.06 -4.17 18.02
N SER A 93 -12.64 -3.02 18.40
CA SER A 93 -13.85 -2.47 17.76
C SER A 93 -13.71 -2.10 16.28
N ILE A 94 -12.49 -2.14 15.72
CA ILE A 94 -12.22 -1.91 14.30
C ILE A 94 -12.09 -3.24 13.54
N ALA A 95 -11.78 -4.34 14.26
CA ALA A 95 -11.57 -5.66 13.70
C ALA A 95 -12.83 -6.53 13.67
N GLU A 96 -13.74 -6.33 14.63
CA GLU A 96 -15.05 -7.01 14.72
C GLU A 96 -16.04 -6.56 13.64
#